data_AF-A0A7Y2EZ71-F1
#
_entry.id   AF-A0A7Y2EZ71-F1
#
_cell.length_a   1.000
_cell.length_b   1.000
_cell.length_c   1.000
_cell.angle_alpha   90.00
_cell.angle_beta   90.00
_cell.angle_gamma   90.00
#
_symmetry.space_group_name_H-M   'P 1'
#
loop_
_entity.id
_entity.type
_entity.pdbx_description
1 polymer ?
#
loop_
_entity_poly.entity_id
_entity_poly.type
_entity_poly.pdbx_seq_one_letter_code
_entity_poly.pdbx_strand_id
1 'polypeptide(L)'
;MKQITFIILLFLTGSLYSQVESDELFLDYGIIKQGDNRVKEITLTNNNVFNETLLRIGADEREFDIKYSSRTFAPGEKIIIRIKYNPRTKGLKSYDLPIYFGKARPLNIKLTADVNYLEWEDYTPCPDFSRTDRTNNFSVVFKVVDSSNGDPIKNATVAIAEQGVQQAIWKTNKKGEIEKEVPLGYYSMLVRADGFSKSRKEGYINRRNRYFIFALDPLGEEIIDEVLVEKEALEIEHVVEIEEVPEKNIEHVVAEKEESNPEFSLNKYARNNVVFLIDVSTSMKKEDRLEILKASMIELLRMLRPEDRLSIITYASSTDVIMNSRPVTDKMSIEKVIKELQGKGLTAGGTGIKKAYSIAQKNFIEGGNNQVYLATDGAFNKGENDVSRFVRKQRKKGVFMSIIAVKSPKWTIPKMQEICKQSNGQYIPIEDLEMDKEKIKTAVKDQSRKSHN
;
A
#
# COMPACT_ATOMS: atom_id res chain seq x y z
N MET A 1 -72.17 -7.37 6.44
CA MET A 1 -71.28 -6.92 5.35
C MET A 1 -70.90 -5.46 5.54
N LYS A 2 -69.71 -5.17 6.06
CA LYS A 2 -68.96 -3.91 5.83
C LYS A 2 -67.48 -4.25 5.96
N GLN A 3 -66.81 -4.44 4.83
CA GLN A 3 -65.35 -4.50 4.78
C GLN A 3 -64.84 -3.06 4.62
N ILE A 4 -63.99 -2.63 5.54
CA ILE A 4 -63.28 -1.36 5.49
C ILE A 4 -61.91 -1.64 4.87
N THR A 5 -61.68 -1.13 3.67
CA THR A 5 -60.39 -1.22 2.99
C THR A 5 -59.51 -0.06 3.49
N PHE A 6 -58.41 -0.38 4.17
CA PHE A 6 -57.41 0.61 4.60
C PHE A 6 -56.31 0.68 3.54
N ILE A 7 -56.25 1.79 2.81
CA ILE A 7 -55.18 2.06 1.83
C ILE A 7 -54.00 2.67 2.60
N ILE A 8 -52.92 1.91 2.73
CA ILE A 8 -51.64 2.40 3.26
C ILE A 8 -50.88 3.05 2.09
N LEU A 9 -50.84 4.38 2.09
CA LEU A 9 -50.04 5.17 1.15
C LEU A 9 -48.58 5.17 1.64
N LEU A 10 -47.75 4.36 1.02
CA LEU A 10 -46.31 4.30 1.29
C LEU A 10 -45.62 5.50 0.62
N PHE A 11 -45.32 6.56 1.37
CA PHE A 11 -44.47 7.67 0.92
C PHE A 11 -43.02 7.17 0.78
N LEU A 12 -42.65 6.72 -0.43
CA LEU A 12 -41.27 6.46 -0.79
C LEU A 12 -40.60 7.79 -1.17
N THR A 13 -39.96 8.47 -0.21
CA THR A 13 -39.13 9.63 -0.51
C THR A 13 -37.82 9.16 -1.15
N GLY A 14 -37.85 8.93 -2.46
CA GLY A 14 -36.66 8.74 -3.27
C GLY A 14 -35.87 10.04 -3.34
N SER A 15 -34.82 10.16 -2.53
CA SER A 15 -33.82 11.21 -2.74
C SER A 15 -33.05 10.89 -4.03
N LEU A 16 -33.46 11.51 -5.14
CA LEU A 16 -32.71 11.57 -6.40
C LEU A 16 -31.46 12.43 -6.16
N TYR A 17 -30.43 11.85 -5.54
CA TYR A 17 -29.11 12.47 -5.51
C TYR A 17 -28.46 12.34 -6.89
N SER A 18 -27.84 13.42 -7.38
CA SER A 18 -26.98 13.33 -8.57
C SER A 18 -25.76 12.45 -8.24
N GLN A 19 -25.49 11.44 -9.07
CA GLN A 19 -24.44 10.43 -8.88
C GLN A 19 -23.36 10.54 -9.96
N VAL A 20 -22.82 11.74 -10.20
CA VAL A 20 -21.55 11.84 -10.95
C VAL A 20 -20.43 11.33 -10.06
N GLU A 21 -19.77 10.26 -10.47
CA GLU A 21 -18.67 9.62 -9.74
C GLU A 21 -17.36 9.83 -10.47
N SER A 22 -16.27 10.07 -9.72
CA SER A 22 -14.91 10.07 -10.25
C SER A 22 -14.21 8.76 -9.90
N ASP A 23 -13.40 8.24 -10.80
CA ASP A 23 -12.50 7.12 -10.52
C ASP A 23 -11.45 7.47 -9.44
N GLU A 24 -11.01 8.73 -9.41
CA GLU A 24 -10.07 9.26 -8.43
C GLU A 24 -10.59 10.56 -7.79
N LEU A 25 -10.57 10.63 -6.45
CA LEU A 25 -10.97 11.81 -5.66
C LEU A 25 -9.76 12.52 -5.02
N PHE A 26 -8.58 11.96 -5.18
CA PHE A 26 -7.35 12.43 -4.56
C PHE A 26 -6.20 12.36 -5.56
N LEU A 27 -5.63 13.52 -5.90
CA LEU A 27 -4.54 13.67 -6.84
C LEU A 27 -3.27 14.04 -6.11
N ASP A 28 -2.36 13.08 -6.00
CA ASP A 28 -1.03 13.35 -5.44
C ASP A 28 0.01 13.53 -6.55
N TYR A 29 0.59 14.73 -6.58
CA TYR A 29 1.69 15.08 -7.48
C TYR A 29 3.06 14.72 -6.88
N GLY A 30 3.11 14.30 -5.62
CA GLY A 30 4.34 13.93 -4.94
C GLY A 30 5.33 15.10 -4.86
N ILE A 31 6.62 14.77 -4.82
CA ILE A 31 7.69 15.77 -4.85
C ILE A 31 7.88 16.27 -6.28
N ILE A 32 7.59 17.54 -6.51
CA ILE A 32 7.76 18.17 -7.81
C ILE A 32 9.22 18.58 -7.99
N LYS A 33 9.85 17.94 -8.98
CA LYS A 33 11.21 18.23 -9.45
C LYS A 33 11.18 18.86 -10.84
N GLN A 34 12.33 19.35 -11.27
CA GLN A 34 12.49 19.96 -12.59
C GLN A 34 12.14 18.95 -13.70
N GLY A 35 11.27 19.36 -14.64
CA GLY A 35 10.88 18.54 -15.78
C GLY A 35 9.84 17.45 -15.49
N ASP A 36 9.33 17.36 -14.25
CA ASP A 36 8.31 16.38 -13.90
C ASP A 36 6.99 16.61 -14.68
N ASN A 37 6.33 15.50 -14.99
CA ASN A 37 4.98 15.54 -15.52
C ASN A 37 4.00 15.97 -14.44
N ARG A 38 3.61 17.24 -14.47
CA ARG A 38 2.65 17.83 -13.54
C ARG A 38 1.22 17.77 -14.06
N VAL A 39 0.86 16.70 -14.76
CA VAL A 39 -0.50 16.47 -15.27
C VAL A 39 -1.05 15.14 -14.76
N LYS A 40 -2.28 15.20 -14.28
CA LYS A 40 -3.07 14.04 -13.84
C LYS A 40 -4.42 14.06 -14.55
N GLU A 41 -4.99 12.90 -14.80
CA GLU A 41 -6.33 12.76 -15.36
C GLU A 41 -7.25 12.09 -14.34
N ILE A 42 -8.50 12.52 -14.33
CA ILE A 42 -9.59 11.83 -13.65
C ILE A 42 -10.71 11.57 -14.64
N THR A 43 -11.40 10.46 -14.46
CA THR A 43 -12.55 10.07 -15.26
C THR A 43 -13.83 10.25 -14.45
N LEU A 44 -14.72 11.11 -14.93
CA LEU A 44 -16.06 11.25 -14.38
C LEU A 44 -17.04 10.36 -15.13
N THR A 45 -17.88 9.62 -14.42
CA THR A 45 -18.96 8.81 -14.97
C THR A 45 -20.30 9.39 -14.53
N ASN A 46 -21.21 9.60 -15.48
CA ASN A 46 -22.57 10.04 -15.15
C ASN A 46 -23.43 8.82 -14.81
N ASN A 47 -23.65 8.54 -13.53
CA ASN A 47 -24.56 7.45 -13.11
C ASN A 47 -26.02 7.93 -12.98
N ASN A 48 -26.34 9.16 -13.40
CA ASN A 48 -27.72 9.63 -13.41
C ASN A 48 -28.51 9.07 -14.58
N VAL A 49 -29.84 9.16 -14.46
CA VAL A 49 -30.77 8.83 -15.55
C VAL A 49 -30.99 9.99 -16.53
N PHE A 50 -30.34 11.13 -16.32
CA PHE A 50 -30.40 12.33 -17.16
C PHE A 50 -28.99 12.83 -17.50
N ASN A 51 -28.89 13.68 -18.54
CA ASN A 51 -27.63 14.29 -18.94
C ASN A 51 -27.10 15.21 -17.84
N GLU A 52 -25.80 15.11 -17.56
CA GLU A 52 -25.12 16.04 -16.66
C GLU A 52 -24.25 17.03 -17.42
N THR A 53 -24.04 18.19 -16.80
CA THR A 53 -23.24 19.28 -17.37
C THR A 53 -22.20 19.74 -16.37
N LEU A 54 -20.93 19.70 -16.77
CA LEU A 54 -19.81 20.31 -16.07
C LEU A 54 -19.89 21.83 -16.20
N LEU A 55 -20.22 22.51 -15.09
CA LEU A 55 -20.36 23.97 -15.06
C LEU A 55 -19.00 24.65 -14.89
N ARG A 56 -18.31 24.30 -13.79
CA ARG A 56 -17.05 24.94 -13.37
C ARG A 56 -16.25 24.00 -12.48
N ILE A 57 -14.94 24.18 -12.48
CA ILE A 57 -14.02 23.60 -11.49
C ILE A 57 -13.44 24.74 -10.67
N GLY A 58 -13.58 24.70 -9.34
CA GLY A 58 -13.05 25.71 -8.43
C GLY A 58 -11.56 25.54 -8.23
N ALA A 59 -10.77 26.03 -9.17
CA ALA A 59 -9.31 26.03 -9.10
C ALA A 59 -8.77 27.47 -9.28
N ASP A 60 -7.61 27.78 -8.67
CA ASP A 60 -6.88 29.01 -8.97
C ASP A 60 -6.22 28.87 -10.35
N GLU A 61 -6.73 29.56 -11.36
CA GLU A 61 -6.26 29.49 -12.75
C GLU A 61 -4.78 29.90 -12.91
N ARG A 62 -4.19 30.55 -11.90
CA ARG A 62 -2.75 30.88 -11.88
C ARG A 62 -1.89 29.67 -11.51
N GLU A 63 -2.44 28.72 -10.78
CA GLU A 63 -1.75 27.51 -10.32
C GLU A 63 -2.25 26.24 -11.01
N PHE A 64 -3.41 26.29 -11.67
CA PHE A 64 -4.02 25.14 -12.32
C PHE A 64 -4.42 25.45 -13.75
N ASP A 65 -3.98 24.60 -14.67
CA ASP A 65 -4.49 24.59 -16.05
C ASP A 65 -5.29 23.30 -16.26
N ILE A 66 -6.62 23.45 -16.40
CA ILE A 66 -7.56 22.34 -16.39
C ILE A 66 -8.27 22.26 -17.74
N LYS A 67 -8.26 21.07 -18.32
CA LYS A 67 -8.94 20.73 -19.56
C LYS A 67 -9.95 19.63 -19.29
N TYR A 68 -10.98 19.52 -20.14
CA TYR A 68 -11.93 18.41 -20.08
C TYR A 68 -12.34 17.98 -21.49
N SER A 69 -12.63 16.68 -21.66
CA SER A 69 -12.96 16.09 -22.96
C SER A 69 -14.32 16.53 -23.49
N SER A 70 -15.29 16.79 -22.61
CA SER A 70 -16.61 17.33 -22.93
C SER A 70 -17.18 18.10 -21.73
N ARG A 71 -18.12 19.02 -21.99
CA ARG A 71 -18.90 19.71 -20.95
C ARG A 71 -20.19 18.97 -20.59
N THR A 72 -20.72 18.16 -21.49
CA THR A 72 -22.01 17.49 -21.34
C THR A 72 -21.85 16.01 -21.59
N PHE A 73 -22.50 15.18 -20.76
CA PHE A 73 -22.35 13.74 -20.85
C PHE A 73 -23.61 13.00 -20.40
N ALA A 74 -24.06 12.07 -21.22
CA ALA A 74 -25.29 11.31 -21.11
C ALA A 74 -25.22 10.25 -19.98
N PRO A 75 -26.35 9.66 -19.56
CA PRO A 75 -26.36 8.51 -18.65
C PRO A 75 -25.40 7.40 -19.07
N GLY A 76 -24.51 6.99 -18.17
CA GLY A 76 -23.47 5.98 -18.38
C GLY A 76 -22.24 6.46 -19.15
N GLU A 77 -22.26 7.68 -19.69
CA GLU A 77 -21.13 8.26 -20.41
C GLU A 77 -20.03 8.71 -19.43
N LYS A 78 -18.80 8.75 -19.95
CA LYS A 78 -17.62 9.18 -19.23
C LYS A 78 -16.98 10.40 -19.87
N ILE A 79 -16.52 11.33 -19.04
CA ILE A 79 -15.67 12.44 -19.47
C ILE A 79 -14.37 12.42 -18.69
N ILE A 80 -13.33 12.99 -19.28
CA ILE A 80 -12.00 13.06 -18.68
C ILE A 80 -11.73 14.50 -18.32
N ILE A 81 -11.26 14.74 -17.10
CA ILE A 81 -10.73 16.02 -16.66
C ILE A 81 -9.23 15.85 -16.49
N ARG A 82 -8.47 16.70 -17.18
CA ARG A 82 -7.02 16.76 -17.13
C ARG A 82 -6.61 17.97 -16.32
N ILE A 83 -5.91 17.74 -15.22
CA ILE A 83 -5.53 18.76 -14.24
C ILE A 83 -4.01 18.90 -14.30
N LYS A 84 -3.54 20.07 -14.72
CA LYS A 84 -2.13 20.45 -14.62
C LYS A 84 -1.90 21.33 -13.42
N TYR A 85 -0.92 20.99 -12.60
CA TYR A 85 -0.51 21.81 -11.46
C TYR A 85 0.78 22.59 -11.75
N ASN A 86 0.69 23.90 -11.69
CA ASN A 86 1.76 24.87 -11.94
C ASN A 86 2.03 25.66 -10.65
N PRO A 87 2.78 25.09 -9.69
CA PRO A 87 3.00 25.73 -8.41
C PRO A 87 3.70 27.09 -8.57
N ARG A 88 3.28 28.09 -7.80
CA ARG A 88 3.94 29.41 -7.79
C ARG A 88 4.82 29.67 -6.57
N THR A 89 4.69 28.82 -5.56
CA THR A 89 5.44 28.92 -4.30
C THR A 89 5.91 27.54 -3.85
N LYS A 90 7.08 27.49 -3.19
CA LYS A 90 7.67 26.25 -2.68
C LYS A 90 6.89 25.74 -1.46
N GLY A 91 7.21 24.51 -1.07
CA GLY A 91 6.71 23.85 0.12
C GLY A 91 5.51 22.95 -0.14
N LEU A 92 4.93 22.45 0.94
CA LEU A 92 3.80 21.54 0.91
C LEU A 92 2.51 22.29 0.54
N LYS A 93 1.78 21.71 -0.40
CA LYS A 93 0.56 22.29 -0.97
C LYS A 93 -0.58 21.29 -0.88
N SER A 94 -1.75 21.79 -0.51
CA SER A 94 -3.00 21.04 -0.43
C SER A 94 -4.13 21.93 -0.92
N TYR A 95 -4.91 21.44 -1.87
CA TYR A 95 -6.05 22.15 -2.45
C TYR A 95 -7.28 21.26 -2.49
N ASP A 96 -8.44 21.86 -2.29
CA ASP A 96 -9.72 21.24 -2.60
C ASP A 96 -10.25 21.86 -3.90
N LEU A 97 -10.44 21.04 -4.93
CA LEU A 97 -10.94 21.43 -6.24
C LEU A 97 -12.41 20.99 -6.36
N PRO A 98 -13.38 21.82 -5.96
CA PRO A 98 -14.80 21.52 -6.12
C PRO A 98 -15.19 21.56 -7.60
N ILE A 99 -15.77 20.47 -8.10
CA ILE A 99 -16.31 20.34 -9.46
C ILE A 99 -17.82 20.52 -9.39
N TYR A 100 -18.32 21.57 -10.02
CA TYR A 100 -19.74 21.94 -9.98
C TYR A 100 -20.48 21.41 -11.21
N PHE A 101 -21.63 20.79 -10.95
CA PHE A 101 -22.57 20.30 -11.95
C PHE A 101 -23.93 20.98 -11.80
N GLY A 102 -24.81 20.82 -12.79
CA GLY A 102 -26.08 21.55 -12.93
C GLY A 102 -26.88 21.77 -11.65
N LYS A 103 -27.23 20.68 -10.94
CA LYS A 103 -28.07 20.72 -9.72
C LYS A 103 -27.50 19.89 -8.56
N ALA A 104 -26.23 19.48 -8.67
CA ALA A 104 -25.59 18.60 -7.72
C ALA A 104 -24.77 19.38 -6.67
N ARG A 105 -24.54 18.76 -5.51
CA ARG A 105 -23.43 19.19 -4.65
C ARG A 105 -22.11 19.03 -5.41
N PRO A 106 -21.14 19.93 -5.21
CA PRO A 106 -19.88 19.81 -5.91
C PRO A 106 -19.16 18.51 -5.54
N LEU A 107 -18.55 17.89 -6.54
CA LEU A 107 -17.63 16.77 -6.34
C LEU A 107 -16.26 17.34 -6.01
N ASN A 108 -15.78 17.12 -4.78
CA ASN A 108 -14.49 17.66 -4.36
C ASN A 108 -13.36 16.70 -4.70
N ILE A 109 -12.41 17.18 -5.51
CA ILE A 109 -11.14 16.49 -5.78
C ILE A 109 -10.06 17.14 -4.92
N LYS A 110 -9.44 16.37 -4.04
CA LYS A 110 -8.34 16.86 -3.21
C LYS A 110 -7.02 16.68 -3.93
N LEU A 111 -6.16 17.68 -3.89
CA LEU A 111 -4.86 17.66 -4.56
C LEU A 111 -3.74 17.98 -3.58
N THR A 112 -2.65 17.21 -3.62
CA THR A 112 -1.44 17.48 -2.83
C THR A 112 -0.18 17.50 -3.67
N ALA A 113 0.78 18.31 -3.25
CA ALA A 113 2.11 18.37 -3.86
C ALA A 113 3.16 18.86 -2.85
N ASP A 114 4.40 18.40 -3.01
CA ASP A 114 5.56 18.94 -2.31
C ASP A 114 6.48 19.66 -3.30
N VAL A 115 6.46 20.99 -3.27
CA VAL A 115 7.13 21.82 -4.27
C VAL A 115 8.52 22.20 -3.77
N ASN A 116 9.51 21.37 -4.08
CA ASN A 116 10.91 21.67 -3.76
C ASN A 116 11.59 22.56 -4.80
N TYR A 117 10.96 22.70 -5.97
CA TYR A 117 11.49 23.42 -7.12
C TYR A 117 10.46 24.39 -7.71
N LEU A 118 10.92 25.58 -8.11
CA LEU A 118 10.13 26.56 -8.86
C LEU A 118 10.97 27.08 -10.02
N GLU A 119 10.51 26.87 -11.24
CA GLU A 119 11.02 27.56 -12.43
C GLU A 119 9.84 28.22 -13.13
N TRP A 120 9.90 29.53 -13.29
CA TRP A 120 8.89 30.30 -14.00
C TRP A 120 8.85 29.97 -15.50
N GLU A 121 9.94 29.44 -16.06
CA GLU A 121 10.09 29.10 -17.48
C GLU A 121 9.59 27.69 -17.84
N ASP A 122 9.26 26.85 -16.85
CA ASP A 122 8.73 25.49 -17.10
C ASP A 122 7.21 25.49 -17.36
N TYR A 123 6.65 26.63 -17.77
CA TYR A 123 5.23 26.76 -18.08
C TYR A 123 4.92 26.17 -19.46
N THR A 124 4.83 24.85 -19.53
CA THR A 124 4.20 24.19 -20.67
C THR A 124 2.67 24.27 -20.51
N PRO A 125 1.88 24.53 -21.57
CA PRO A 125 0.42 24.52 -21.45
C PRO A 125 -0.10 23.12 -21.09
N CYS A 126 -1.26 23.04 -20.43
CA CYS A 126 -1.96 21.78 -20.23
C CYS A 126 -2.38 21.24 -21.61
N PRO A 127 -2.14 19.94 -21.89
CA PRO A 127 -2.43 19.39 -23.20
C PRO A 127 -3.92 19.49 -23.46
N ASP A 128 -4.23 20.05 -24.62
CA ASP A 128 -5.60 20.11 -25.08
C ASP A 128 -6.06 18.72 -25.56
N PHE A 129 -7.36 18.45 -25.44
CA PHE A 129 -7.99 17.27 -26.03
C PHE A 129 -8.11 17.40 -27.56
N SER A 130 -7.93 18.62 -28.10
CA SER A 130 -8.09 18.98 -29.51
C SER A 130 -6.83 18.90 -30.37
N ARG A 131 -5.66 18.45 -29.85
CA ARG A 131 -4.43 18.40 -30.65
C ARG A 131 -4.49 17.31 -31.73
N THR A 132 -4.60 17.77 -32.97
CA THR A 132 -4.53 16.99 -34.23
C THR A 132 -3.11 16.80 -34.75
N ASP A 133 -2.08 17.25 -34.02
CA ASP A 133 -0.68 17.23 -34.49
C ASP A 133 -0.05 15.83 -34.32
N ARG A 134 -0.57 14.88 -35.10
CA ARG A 134 -0.15 13.47 -35.19
C ARG A 134 1.14 13.28 -36.00
N THR A 135 1.87 14.36 -36.29
CA THR A 135 2.93 14.38 -37.30
C THR A 135 4.33 14.08 -36.75
N ASN A 136 4.53 14.22 -35.44
CA ASN A 136 5.81 13.93 -34.79
C ASN A 136 5.69 12.68 -33.91
N ASN A 137 5.86 11.52 -34.53
CA ASN A 137 6.18 10.30 -33.80
C ASN A 137 7.58 10.45 -33.17
N PHE A 138 7.72 9.92 -31.96
CA PHE A 138 8.96 9.94 -31.24
C PHE A 138 9.25 8.57 -30.63
N SER A 139 10.49 8.11 -30.82
CA SER A 139 10.92 6.83 -30.26
C SER A 139 10.95 6.85 -28.72
N VAL A 140 10.12 6.01 -28.13
CA VAL A 140 10.01 5.75 -26.69
C VAL A 140 10.36 4.30 -26.39
N VAL A 141 11.08 4.08 -25.29
CA VAL A 141 11.41 2.74 -24.80
C VAL A 141 10.61 2.44 -23.55
N PHE A 142 9.94 1.29 -23.54
CA PHE A 142 9.32 0.71 -22.36
C PHE A 142 10.14 -0.49 -21.92
N LYS A 143 10.63 -0.48 -20.68
CA LYS A 143 11.39 -1.56 -20.06
C LYS A 143 10.56 -2.20 -18.95
N VAL A 144 10.51 -3.52 -18.94
CA VAL A 144 9.76 -4.31 -17.98
C VAL A 144 10.72 -5.28 -17.30
N VAL A 145 10.77 -5.22 -15.97
CA VAL A 145 11.66 -6.01 -15.13
C VAL A 145 10.88 -6.66 -14.00
N ASP A 146 11.38 -7.78 -13.50
CA ASP A 146 10.93 -8.41 -12.26
C ASP A 146 11.40 -7.55 -11.09
N SER A 147 10.48 -7.19 -10.20
CA SER A 147 10.78 -6.33 -9.05
C SER A 147 11.66 -7.01 -8.00
N SER A 148 11.68 -8.35 -7.96
CA SER A 148 12.37 -9.14 -6.95
C SER A 148 13.87 -9.28 -7.21
N ASN A 149 14.27 -9.42 -8.47
CA ASN A 149 15.66 -9.68 -8.89
C ASN A 149 16.17 -8.68 -9.94
N GLY A 150 15.29 -7.84 -10.52
CA GLY A 150 15.63 -6.90 -11.59
C GLY A 150 15.74 -7.52 -12.97
N ASP A 151 15.44 -8.81 -13.12
CA ASP A 151 15.59 -9.54 -14.37
C ASP A 151 14.59 -9.04 -15.43
N PRO A 152 15.00 -9.00 -16.71
CA PRO A 152 14.12 -8.57 -17.78
C PRO A 152 12.96 -9.54 -18.01
N ILE A 153 11.73 -9.02 -18.01
CA ILE A 153 10.54 -9.84 -18.29
C ILE A 153 10.27 -9.85 -19.79
N LYS A 154 10.56 -10.97 -20.44
CA LYS A 154 10.23 -11.19 -21.87
C LYS A 154 8.72 -11.36 -22.07
N ASN A 155 8.23 -10.99 -23.25
CA ASN A 155 6.84 -11.14 -23.66
C ASN A 155 5.81 -10.43 -22.75
N ALA A 156 6.24 -9.50 -21.90
CA ALA A 156 5.35 -8.65 -21.13
C ALA A 156 4.54 -7.77 -22.09
N THR A 157 3.23 -7.73 -21.89
CA THR A 157 2.29 -6.92 -22.66
C THR A 157 2.33 -5.49 -22.15
N VAL A 158 2.68 -4.55 -23.03
CA VAL A 158 2.64 -3.11 -22.78
C VAL A 158 1.52 -2.52 -23.63
N ALA A 159 0.49 -1.97 -22.98
CA ALA A 159 -0.63 -1.30 -23.64
C ALA A 159 -0.57 0.20 -23.33
N ILE A 160 -0.77 1.03 -24.34
CA ILE A 160 -0.97 2.47 -24.16
C ILE A 160 -2.41 2.84 -24.50
N ALA A 161 -2.98 3.73 -23.70
CA ALA A 161 -4.29 4.30 -23.90
C ALA A 161 -4.20 5.82 -23.83
N GLU A 162 -4.97 6.47 -24.69
CA GLU A 162 -5.17 7.91 -24.69
C GLU A 162 -6.67 8.13 -24.57
N GLN A 163 -7.08 9.00 -23.65
CA GLN A 163 -8.50 9.28 -23.39
C GLN A 163 -9.35 8.03 -23.09
N GLY A 164 -8.77 7.05 -22.39
CA GLY A 164 -9.44 5.77 -22.09
C GLY A 164 -9.58 4.82 -23.29
N VAL A 165 -9.18 5.25 -24.49
CA VAL A 165 -9.16 4.41 -25.70
C VAL A 165 -7.77 3.82 -25.86
N GLN A 166 -7.70 2.50 -25.89
CA GLN A 166 -6.44 1.79 -26.13
C GLN A 166 -5.93 2.08 -27.55
N GLN A 167 -4.74 2.66 -27.64
CA GLN A 167 -4.13 3.08 -28.90
C GLN A 167 -3.26 1.96 -29.48
N ALA A 168 -2.51 1.25 -28.64
CA ALA A 168 -1.63 0.18 -29.09
C ALA A 168 -1.33 -0.83 -27.98
N ILE A 169 -0.97 -2.04 -28.40
CA ILE A 169 -0.45 -3.10 -27.54
C ILE A 169 0.81 -3.67 -28.18
N TRP A 170 1.86 -3.85 -27.38
CA TRP A 170 3.09 -4.51 -27.80
C TRP A 170 3.54 -5.55 -26.77
N LYS A 171 4.52 -6.36 -27.16
CA LYS A 171 5.21 -7.30 -26.27
C LYS A 171 6.69 -6.94 -26.16
N THR A 172 7.27 -7.09 -24.98
CA THR A 172 8.70 -6.90 -24.75
C THR A 172 9.54 -8.01 -25.38
N ASN A 173 10.77 -7.66 -25.76
CA ASN A 173 11.76 -8.61 -26.28
C ASN A 173 12.45 -9.41 -25.14
N LYS A 174 13.46 -10.22 -25.47
CA LYS A 174 14.25 -11.01 -24.49
C LYS A 174 14.95 -10.16 -23.41
N LYS A 175 15.20 -8.88 -23.68
CA LYS A 175 15.79 -7.90 -22.73
C LYS A 175 14.72 -7.17 -21.92
N GLY A 176 13.44 -7.58 -22.01
CA GLY A 176 12.34 -6.93 -21.30
C GLY A 176 12.03 -5.55 -21.86
N GLU A 177 12.52 -5.21 -23.05
CA GLU A 177 12.39 -3.87 -23.63
C GLU A 177 11.53 -3.88 -24.89
N ILE A 178 10.84 -2.78 -25.15
CA ILE A 178 10.20 -2.52 -26.42
C ILE A 178 10.35 -1.05 -26.78
N GLU A 179 10.88 -0.78 -27.96
CA GLU A 179 11.03 0.56 -28.52
C GLU A 179 9.98 0.79 -29.60
N LYS A 180 9.26 1.91 -29.52
CA LYS A 180 8.17 2.25 -30.44
C LYS A 180 8.13 3.73 -30.76
N GLU A 181 7.79 4.01 -32.00
CA GLU A 181 7.39 5.33 -32.46
C GLU A 181 5.96 5.59 -32.00
N VAL A 182 5.82 6.47 -31.02
CA VAL A 182 4.53 6.89 -30.47
C VAL A 182 4.40 8.40 -30.66
N PRO A 183 3.23 8.93 -31.08
CA PRO A 183 3.03 10.35 -31.13
C PRO A 183 3.36 11.01 -29.79
N LEU A 184 3.89 12.23 -29.84
CA LEU A 184 4.08 13.03 -28.64
C LEU A 184 2.71 13.27 -27.98
N GLY A 185 2.55 12.86 -26.73
CA GLY A 185 1.24 12.88 -26.09
C GLY A 185 1.26 12.43 -24.65
N TYR A 186 0.12 12.57 -23.97
CA TYR A 186 -0.09 12.06 -22.62
C TYR A 186 -0.81 10.73 -22.70
N TYR A 187 -0.21 9.68 -22.12
CA TYR A 187 -0.72 8.32 -22.22
C TYR A 187 -0.87 7.67 -20.85
N SER A 188 -1.91 6.85 -20.71
CA SER A 188 -2.01 5.83 -19.68
C SER A 188 -1.36 4.56 -20.20
N MET A 189 -0.37 4.04 -19.48
CA MET A 189 0.40 2.84 -19.84
C MET A 189 0.06 1.73 -18.87
N LEU A 190 -0.34 0.57 -19.38
CA LEU A 190 -0.70 -0.60 -18.61
C LEU A 190 0.17 -1.78 -19.03
N VAL A 191 0.90 -2.35 -18.08
CA VAL A 191 1.83 -3.46 -18.30
C VAL A 191 1.35 -4.70 -17.55
N ARG A 192 1.41 -5.85 -18.22
CA ARG A 192 1.07 -7.18 -17.68
C ARG A 192 2.07 -8.21 -18.17
N ALA A 193 2.38 -9.19 -17.35
CA ALA A 193 3.11 -10.38 -17.78
C ALA A 193 2.55 -11.61 -17.06
N ASP A 194 2.62 -12.77 -17.69
CA ASP A 194 2.15 -14.03 -17.11
C ASP A 194 2.99 -14.38 -15.88
N GLY A 195 2.34 -14.72 -14.78
CA GLY A 195 3.02 -14.95 -13.51
C GLY A 195 3.47 -13.67 -12.80
N PHE A 196 3.02 -12.48 -13.22
CA PHE A 196 3.37 -11.20 -12.58
C PHE A 196 2.16 -10.28 -12.33
N SER A 197 2.31 -9.39 -11.35
CA SER A 197 1.36 -8.33 -11.04
C SER A 197 1.26 -7.35 -12.22
N LYS A 198 0.09 -6.70 -12.37
CA LYS A 198 -0.10 -5.65 -13.38
C LYS A 198 0.42 -4.31 -12.85
N SER A 199 1.02 -3.50 -13.71
CA SER A 199 1.50 -2.14 -13.38
C SER A 199 0.84 -1.11 -14.28
N ARG A 200 0.44 0.04 -13.73
CA ARG A 200 -0.12 1.18 -14.47
C ARG A 200 0.68 2.44 -14.18
N LYS A 201 1.03 3.19 -15.23
CA LYS A 201 1.66 4.51 -15.13
C LYS A 201 0.99 5.48 -16.08
N GLU A 202 1.09 6.77 -15.79
CA GLU A 202 0.61 7.83 -16.68
C GLU A 202 1.74 8.83 -16.91
N GLY A 203 1.89 9.30 -18.15
CA GLY A 203 3.13 9.96 -18.54
C GLY A 203 3.04 10.67 -19.88
N TYR A 204 3.80 11.76 -20.02
CA TYR A 204 4.10 12.30 -21.33
C TYR A 204 5.16 11.48 -22.02
N ILE A 205 4.85 11.03 -23.23
CA ILE A 205 5.86 10.66 -24.20
C ILE A 205 6.30 11.97 -24.86
N ASN A 206 7.51 12.42 -24.54
CA ASN A 206 8.08 13.62 -25.11
C ASN A 206 9.61 13.53 -25.24
N ARG A 207 10.24 14.57 -25.79
CA ARG A 207 11.69 14.60 -26.01
C ARG A 207 12.56 14.46 -24.74
N ARG A 208 12.02 14.78 -23.55
CA ARG A 208 12.68 14.61 -22.24
C ARG A 208 12.32 13.27 -21.60
N ASN A 209 11.11 12.77 -21.81
CA ASN A 209 10.57 11.55 -21.22
C ASN A 209 10.43 10.47 -22.29
N ARG A 210 11.55 9.81 -22.59
CA ARG A 210 11.66 8.79 -23.65
C ARG A 210 11.81 7.37 -23.13
N TYR A 211 11.89 7.17 -21.82
CA TYR A 211 12.21 5.89 -21.20
C TYR A 211 11.29 5.62 -20.01
N PHE A 212 10.51 4.55 -20.08
CA PHE A 212 9.56 4.15 -19.05
C PHE A 212 9.92 2.78 -18.51
N ILE A 213 10.19 2.67 -17.21
CA ILE A 213 10.53 1.40 -16.56
C ILE A 213 9.33 0.92 -15.74
N PHE A 214 8.96 -0.35 -15.86
CA PHE A 214 7.91 -1.02 -15.11
C PHE A 214 8.52 -2.21 -14.39
N ALA A 215 8.53 -2.16 -13.06
CA ALA A 215 8.85 -3.32 -12.23
C ALA A 215 7.54 -4.05 -11.91
N LEU A 216 7.46 -5.35 -12.20
CA LEU A 216 6.30 -6.20 -11.90
C LEU A 216 6.67 -7.24 -10.85
N ASP A 217 5.74 -7.54 -9.95
CA ASP A 217 5.97 -8.50 -8.86
C ASP A 217 5.56 -9.90 -9.29
N PRO A 218 6.36 -10.95 -9.06
CA PRO A 218 5.93 -12.32 -9.31
C PRO A 218 4.65 -12.67 -8.52
N LEU A 219 3.66 -13.22 -9.22
CA LEU A 219 2.48 -13.85 -8.62
C LEU A 219 2.92 -15.24 -8.16
N GLY A 220 3.15 -15.42 -6.86
CA GLY A 220 3.62 -16.70 -6.32
C GLY A 220 2.66 -17.85 -6.66
N GLU A 221 3.21 -18.94 -7.19
CA GLU A 221 2.53 -20.25 -7.24
C GLU A 221 2.36 -20.79 -5.82
N GLU A 222 1.20 -21.41 -5.55
CA GLU A 222 1.03 -22.27 -4.38
C GLU A 222 2.01 -23.44 -4.52
N ILE A 223 3.10 -23.41 -3.77
CA ILE A 223 3.98 -24.58 -3.64
C ILE A 223 3.23 -25.60 -2.78
N ILE A 224 2.63 -26.59 -3.44
CA ILE A 224 2.35 -27.89 -2.85
C ILE A 224 3.71 -28.61 -2.90
N ASP A 225 4.44 -28.63 -1.78
CA ASP A 225 5.58 -29.54 -1.65
C ASP A 225 5.02 -30.96 -1.54
N GLU A 226 4.83 -31.58 -2.70
CA GLU A 226 4.60 -33.01 -2.82
C GLU A 226 5.95 -33.72 -2.74
N VAL A 227 6.06 -34.62 -1.77
CA VAL A 227 7.22 -35.46 -1.48
C VAL A 227 7.65 -36.20 -2.74
N LEU A 228 8.89 -35.97 -3.19
CA LEU A 228 9.59 -36.86 -4.12
C LEU A 228 10.90 -37.30 -3.49
N VAL A 229 10.84 -38.51 -2.94
CA VAL A 229 11.97 -39.38 -2.67
C VAL A 229 12.54 -39.80 -4.02
N GLU A 230 13.79 -39.46 -4.30
CA GLU A 230 14.62 -40.33 -5.12
C GLU A 230 16.08 -40.27 -4.69
N LYS A 231 16.61 -41.47 -4.49
CA LYS A 231 17.98 -41.78 -4.09
C LYS A 231 18.93 -41.42 -5.23
N GLU A 232 20.11 -40.89 -4.90
CA GLU A 232 21.33 -41.46 -5.48
C GLU A 232 22.55 -41.20 -4.60
N ALA A 233 23.39 -42.22 -4.56
CA ALA A 233 24.50 -42.43 -3.65
C ALA A 233 25.76 -41.68 -4.10
N LEU A 234 26.66 -41.41 -3.14
CA LEU A 234 28.09 -41.42 -3.39
C LEU A 234 28.83 -41.78 -2.10
N GLU A 235 29.64 -42.83 -2.22
CA GLU A 235 30.48 -43.48 -1.23
C GLU A 235 31.62 -42.57 -0.76
N ILE A 236 31.95 -42.63 0.54
CA ILE A 236 33.33 -42.53 1.02
C ILE A 236 33.52 -43.55 2.15
N GLU A 237 34.46 -44.48 1.93
CA GLU A 237 35.00 -45.44 2.88
C GLU A 237 35.74 -44.73 4.03
N HIS A 238 35.55 -45.15 5.29
CA HIS A 238 36.50 -46.04 5.97
C HIS A 238 36.06 -46.33 7.43
N VAL A 239 36.27 -47.59 7.80
CA VAL A 239 35.95 -48.34 9.02
C VAL A 239 36.70 -47.84 10.27
N VAL A 240 36.05 -47.79 11.45
CA VAL A 240 36.52 -48.41 12.73
C VAL A 240 35.33 -48.70 13.68
N GLU A 241 35.14 -50.01 13.92
CA GLU A 241 34.68 -50.80 15.08
C GLU A 241 33.67 -50.30 16.15
N ILE A 242 32.79 -51.25 16.49
CA ILE A 242 31.71 -51.24 17.48
C ILE A 242 32.26 -51.74 18.82
N GLU A 243 31.90 -51.10 19.93
CA GLU A 243 31.78 -51.77 21.23
C GLU A 243 30.46 -51.37 21.91
N GLU A 244 29.79 -52.35 22.49
CA GLU A 244 28.41 -52.32 22.95
C GLU A 244 28.32 -52.41 24.50
N VAL A 245 27.32 -51.74 25.09
CA VAL A 245 26.66 -52.01 26.41
C VAL A 245 27.36 -51.43 27.68
N PRO A 246 26.67 -51.04 28.80
CA PRO A 246 25.23 -50.97 29.14
C PRO A 246 24.73 -49.60 29.70
N GLU A 247 23.40 -49.49 29.81
CA GLU A 247 22.66 -48.53 30.65
C GLU A 247 23.11 -48.53 32.13
N LYS A 248 23.27 -47.32 32.71
CA LYS A 248 23.17 -47.11 34.16
C LYS A 248 22.60 -45.72 34.47
N ASN A 249 21.46 -45.72 35.15
CA ASN A 249 20.77 -44.57 35.72
C ASN A 249 21.69 -43.64 36.50
N ILE A 250 21.69 -42.33 36.17
CA ILE A 250 21.93 -41.24 37.14
C ILE A 250 21.04 -40.05 36.76
N GLU A 251 20.05 -39.82 37.63
CA GLU A 251 19.42 -38.56 38.06
C GLU A 251 19.06 -37.45 37.07
N HIS A 252 17.84 -36.94 37.27
CA HIS A 252 17.31 -35.68 36.76
C HIS A 252 18.36 -34.58 36.57
N VAL A 253 18.64 -34.25 35.32
CA VAL A 253 18.94 -32.87 34.94
C VAL A 253 17.84 -32.47 33.97
N VAL A 254 16.79 -31.85 34.53
CA VAL A 254 15.97 -30.93 33.74
C VAL A 254 16.96 -29.91 33.22
N ALA A 255 17.38 -30.08 31.97
CA ALA A 255 18.16 -29.06 31.29
C ALA A 255 17.22 -27.85 31.18
N GLU A 256 17.31 -26.97 32.17
CA GLU A 256 16.87 -25.58 32.07
C GLU A 256 17.52 -25.06 30.78
N LYS A 257 16.73 -25.02 29.71
CA LYS A 257 17.03 -24.12 28.59
C LYS A 257 17.16 -22.76 29.23
N GLU A 258 18.39 -22.25 29.30
CA GLU A 258 18.69 -20.90 29.74
C GLU A 258 17.68 -19.95 29.09
N GLU A 259 16.76 -19.41 29.88
CA GLU A 259 15.81 -18.42 29.40
C GLU A 259 16.64 -17.19 29.07
N SER A 260 16.88 -16.95 27.78
CA SER A 260 17.69 -15.86 27.25
C SER A 260 17.17 -14.45 27.62
N ASN A 261 16.07 -14.36 28.36
CA ASN A 261 15.54 -13.15 28.97
C ASN A 261 14.54 -13.50 30.11
N PRO A 262 14.97 -13.54 31.39
CA PRO A 262 14.07 -13.87 32.53
C PRO A 262 12.93 -12.86 32.72
N GLU A 263 13.06 -11.65 32.14
CA GLU A 263 12.00 -10.63 32.15
C GLU A 263 10.87 -10.93 31.14
N PHE A 264 11.12 -11.82 30.17
CA PHE A 264 10.20 -12.21 29.10
C PHE A 264 10.14 -13.74 28.89
N SER A 265 10.01 -14.48 30.00
CA SER A 265 9.97 -15.95 30.04
C SER A 265 8.80 -16.59 29.29
N LEU A 266 9.00 -17.82 28.78
CA LEU A 266 7.93 -18.59 28.10
C LEU A 266 6.83 -19.04 29.06
N ASN A 267 7.15 -19.14 30.34
CA ASN A 267 6.19 -19.47 31.40
C ASN A 267 5.18 -18.34 31.63
N LYS A 268 5.63 -17.08 31.55
CA LYS A 268 4.78 -15.90 31.81
C LYS A 268 4.17 -15.32 30.54
N TYR A 269 4.84 -15.45 29.39
CA TYR A 269 4.43 -14.82 28.13
C TYR A 269 4.31 -15.84 27.00
N ALA A 270 3.17 -15.84 26.31
CA ALA A 270 2.91 -16.62 25.12
C ALA A 270 3.87 -16.26 23.98
N ARG A 271 4.06 -17.19 23.03
CA ARG A 271 4.83 -16.93 21.80
C ARG A 271 4.14 -15.86 20.96
N ASN A 272 4.93 -15.02 20.30
CA ASN A 272 4.44 -13.90 19.52
C ASN A 272 4.55 -14.18 18.03
N ASN A 273 3.50 -13.85 17.29
CA ASN A 273 3.51 -13.69 15.85
C ASN A 273 3.24 -12.21 15.57
N VAL A 274 4.32 -11.47 15.31
CA VAL A 274 4.29 -10.02 15.12
C VAL A 274 4.36 -9.72 13.62
N VAL A 275 3.33 -9.04 13.12
CA VAL A 275 3.29 -8.54 11.74
C VAL A 275 3.31 -7.02 11.77
N PHE A 276 4.43 -6.41 11.37
CA PHE A 276 4.46 -4.96 11.15
C PHE A 276 3.90 -4.63 9.77
N LEU A 277 2.91 -3.75 9.75
CA LEU A 277 2.41 -3.08 8.56
C LEU A 277 2.79 -1.60 8.65
N ILE A 278 3.84 -1.21 7.95
CA ILE A 278 4.51 0.07 8.11
C ILE A 278 4.13 1.00 6.97
N ASP A 279 3.57 2.15 7.31
CA ASP A 279 3.43 3.25 6.39
C ASP A 279 4.83 3.76 6.01
N VAL A 280 5.17 3.71 4.72
CA VAL A 280 6.43 4.26 4.19
C VAL A 280 6.18 5.44 3.26
N SER A 281 5.01 6.07 3.40
CA SER A 281 4.69 7.29 2.68
C SER A 281 5.69 8.40 2.96
N THR A 282 5.71 9.38 2.09
CA THR A 282 6.66 10.50 2.19
C THR A 282 6.51 11.27 3.51
N SER A 283 5.33 11.29 4.14
CA SER A 283 5.12 11.91 5.45
C SER A 283 5.87 11.21 6.58
N MET A 284 6.16 9.92 6.45
CA MET A 284 6.99 9.16 7.39
C MET A 284 8.48 9.51 7.32
N LYS A 285 8.92 10.25 6.29
CA LYS A 285 10.28 10.84 6.26
C LYS A 285 10.43 12.10 7.09
N LYS A 286 9.32 12.73 7.48
CA LYS A 286 9.34 14.00 8.20
C LYS A 286 9.57 13.76 9.68
N GLU A 287 10.21 14.73 10.34
CA GLU A 287 10.37 14.77 11.80
C GLU A 287 10.89 13.46 12.40
N ASP A 288 11.80 12.79 11.69
CA ASP A 288 12.41 11.52 12.09
C ASP A 288 11.42 10.38 12.37
N ARG A 289 10.16 10.45 11.90
CA ARG A 289 9.11 9.47 12.22
C ARG A 289 9.53 8.03 11.92
N LEU A 290 10.04 7.77 10.72
CA LEU A 290 10.50 6.43 10.36
C LEU A 290 11.74 6.02 11.18
N GLU A 291 12.64 6.94 11.49
CA GLU A 291 13.81 6.65 12.32
C GLU A 291 13.41 6.32 13.77
N ILE A 292 12.42 7.03 14.32
CA ILE A 292 11.85 6.73 15.63
C ILE A 292 11.20 5.35 15.63
N LEU A 293 10.39 5.06 14.61
CA LEU A 293 9.77 3.74 14.47
C LEU A 293 10.82 2.62 14.39
N LYS A 294 11.87 2.80 13.59
CA LYS A 294 12.98 1.85 13.49
C LYS A 294 13.63 1.60 14.84
N ALA A 295 13.94 2.66 15.59
CA ALA A 295 14.54 2.53 16.91
C ALA A 295 13.63 1.75 17.86
N SER A 296 12.32 2.06 17.90
CA SER A 296 11.35 1.32 18.70
C SER A 296 11.22 -0.15 18.29
N MET A 297 11.28 -0.45 16.99
CA MET A 297 11.27 -1.83 16.47
C MET A 297 12.54 -2.60 16.87
N ILE A 298 13.70 -1.94 16.89
CA ILE A 298 14.95 -2.53 17.35
C ILE A 298 14.89 -2.83 18.85
N GLU A 299 14.32 -1.95 19.67
CA GLU A 299 14.12 -2.25 21.09
C GLU A 299 13.16 -3.42 21.33
N LEU A 300 12.08 -3.52 20.55
CA LEU A 300 11.24 -4.72 20.57
C LEU A 300 12.05 -5.97 20.19
N LEU A 301 12.83 -5.91 19.11
CA LEU A 301 13.61 -7.05 18.59
C LEU A 301 14.58 -7.60 19.63
N ARG A 302 15.19 -6.73 20.44
CA ARG A 302 16.06 -7.14 21.54
C ARG A 302 15.32 -8.01 22.56
N MET A 303 14.06 -7.70 22.86
CA MET A 303 13.24 -8.47 23.80
C MET A 303 12.75 -9.82 23.24
N LEU A 304 12.38 -9.87 21.95
CA LEU A 304 11.80 -11.07 21.32
C LEU A 304 12.72 -12.30 21.45
N ARG A 305 12.10 -13.48 21.59
CA ARG A 305 12.79 -14.76 21.75
C ARG A 305 12.93 -15.49 20.41
N PRO A 306 13.85 -16.45 20.28
CA PRO A 306 14.01 -17.25 19.06
C PRO A 306 12.74 -17.92 18.54
N GLU A 307 11.80 -18.28 19.42
CA GLU A 307 10.52 -18.91 19.09
C GLU A 307 9.44 -17.91 18.65
N ASP A 308 9.63 -16.61 18.91
CA ASP A 308 8.75 -15.58 18.40
C ASP A 308 8.99 -15.40 16.89
N ARG A 309 7.96 -14.96 16.16
CA ARG A 309 8.01 -14.73 14.71
C ARG A 309 7.81 -13.25 14.41
N LEU A 310 8.53 -12.77 13.41
CA LEU A 310 8.43 -11.40 12.93
C LEU A 310 8.26 -11.37 11.41
N SER A 311 7.38 -10.50 10.92
CA SER A 311 7.27 -10.12 9.51
C SER A 311 7.14 -8.61 9.38
N ILE A 312 7.66 -8.07 8.27
CA ILE A 312 7.65 -6.64 7.99
C ILE A 312 7.07 -6.44 6.60
N ILE A 313 6.00 -5.65 6.54
CA ILE A 313 5.27 -5.30 5.34
C ILE A 313 5.26 -3.78 5.31
N THR A 314 5.52 -3.19 4.15
CA THR A 314 5.38 -1.75 3.96
C THR A 314 4.17 -1.47 3.10
N TYR A 315 3.46 -0.38 3.39
CA TYR A 315 2.42 0.12 2.51
C TYR A 315 2.62 1.60 2.25
N ALA A 316 2.63 1.91 0.96
CA ALA A 316 2.48 3.25 0.42
C ALA A 316 1.68 3.05 -0.86
N SER A 317 2.24 3.29 -2.05
CA SER A 317 1.49 3.24 -3.32
C SER A 317 1.21 1.79 -3.76
N SER A 318 2.01 0.87 -3.24
CA SER A 318 1.89 -0.57 -3.30
C SER A 318 2.01 -1.14 -1.87
N THR A 319 1.72 -2.43 -1.72
CA THR A 319 2.01 -3.18 -0.49
C THR A 319 3.15 -4.14 -0.79
N ASP A 320 4.29 -3.95 -0.12
CA ASP A 320 5.50 -4.75 -0.36
C ASP A 320 5.83 -5.56 0.90
N VAL A 321 6.16 -6.83 0.75
CA VAL A 321 6.59 -7.68 1.87
C VAL A 321 8.12 -7.57 1.95
N ILE A 322 8.61 -6.70 2.85
CA ILE A 322 10.04 -6.48 3.06
C ILE A 322 10.69 -7.70 3.73
N MET A 323 9.97 -8.34 4.64
CA MET A 323 10.43 -9.55 5.32
C MET A 323 9.26 -10.51 5.55
N ASN A 324 9.33 -11.69 4.94
CA ASN A 324 8.42 -12.80 5.23
C ASN A 324 8.53 -13.22 6.70
N SER A 325 7.45 -13.81 7.24
CA SER A 325 7.42 -14.30 8.62
C SER A 325 8.51 -15.35 8.85
N ARG A 326 9.41 -15.06 9.79
CA ARG A 326 10.46 -15.99 10.22
C ARG A 326 10.66 -15.95 11.73
N PRO A 327 11.17 -17.04 12.34
CA PRO A 327 11.60 -17.04 13.74
C PRO A 327 12.68 -15.97 14.01
N VAL A 328 12.74 -15.44 15.23
CA VAL A 328 13.70 -14.40 15.64
C VAL A 328 15.02 -15.04 16.12
N THR A 329 15.57 -15.94 15.30
CA THR A 329 16.84 -16.62 15.58
C THR A 329 18.05 -15.79 15.17
N ASP A 330 17.91 -14.98 14.11
CA ASP A 330 18.96 -14.09 13.60
C ASP A 330 18.54 -12.62 13.74
N LYS A 331 18.74 -12.08 14.95
CA LYS A 331 18.41 -10.69 15.27
C LYS A 331 19.23 -9.70 14.46
N MET A 332 20.49 -10.00 14.12
CA MET A 332 21.35 -9.10 13.36
C MET A 332 20.82 -8.89 11.93
N SER A 333 20.42 -9.96 11.25
CA SER A 333 19.79 -9.88 9.93
C SER A 333 18.47 -9.11 9.97
N ILE A 334 17.64 -9.35 10.98
CA ILE A 334 16.37 -8.63 11.14
C ILE A 334 16.62 -7.14 11.39
N GLU A 335 17.57 -6.80 12.26
CA GLU A 335 17.94 -5.42 12.56
C GLU A 335 18.43 -4.68 11.31
N LYS A 336 19.22 -5.35 10.45
CA LYS A 336 19.64 -4.79 9.16
C LYS A 336 18.45 -4.45 8.27
N VAL A 337 17.47 -5.36 8.15
CA VAL A 337 16.23 -5.10 7.39
C VAL A 337 15.47 -3.89 7.95
N ILE A 338 15.36 -3.78 9.27
CA ILE A 338 14.71 -2.63 9.92
C ILE A 338 15.45 -1.32 9.57
N LYS A 339 16.78 -1.30 9.68
CA LYS A 339 17.60 -0.12 9.37
C LYS A 339 17.49 0.31 7.90
N GLU A 340 17.35 -0.66 7.00
CA GLU A 340 17.20 -0.44 5.56
C GLU A 340 15.81 0.05 5.13
N LEU A 341 14.81 0.07 6.03
CA LEU A 341 13.51 0.66 5.73
C LEU A 341 13.68 2.11 5.28
N GLN A 342 13.12 2.45 4.13
CA GLN A 342 13.18 3.80 3.57
C GLN A 342 11.76 4.25 3.22
N GLY A 343 11.43 5.50 3.52
CA GLY A 343 10.20 6.09 3.00
C GLY A 343 10.24 6.09 1.46
N LYS A 344 9.36 5.35 0.80
CA LYS A 344 9.20 5.34 -0.66
C LYS A 344 7.72 5.13 -0.97
N GLY A 345 7.11 6.07 -1.69
CA GLY A 345 5.73 5.95 -2.20
C GLY A 345 4.72 6.96 -1.64
N LEU A 346 3.51 6.93 -2.21
CA LEU A 346 2.32 7.73 -1.86
C LEU A 346 1.38 6.86 -1.01
N THR A 347 0.66 7.36 -0.01
CA THR A 347 -0.21 6.49 0.83
C THR A 347 -1.40 5.90 0.03
N ALA A 348 -1.37 4.61 -0.32
CA ALA A 348 -2.53 3.89 -0.84
C ALA A 348 -3.26 3.15 0.29
N GLY A 349 -4.48 3.60 0.57
CA GLY A 349 -5.38 2.94 1.49
C GLY A 349 -6.13 1.78 0.82
N GLY A 350 -6.01 0.58 1.39
CA GLY A 350 -7.01 -0.50 1.21
C GLY A 350 -6.49 -1.93 1.08
N THR A 351 -5.26 -2.17 0.60
CA THR A 351 -4.74 -3.54 0.33
C THR A 351 -3.77 -4.07 1.40
N GLY A 352 -3.02 -3.18 2.06
CA GLY A 352 -1.99 -3.56 3.05
C GLY A 352 -2.55 -4.32 4.26
N ILE A 353 -3.67 -3.86 4.82
CA ILE A 353 -4.31 -4.49 5.99
C ILE A 353 -4.70 -5.95 5.69
N LYS A 354 -5.32 -6.21 4.53
CA LYS A 354 -5.73 -7.58 4.16
C LYS A 354 -4.52 -8.49 3.98
N LYS A 355 -3.43 -7.99 3.38
CA LYS A 355 -2.18 -8.75 3.22
C LYS A 355 -1.52 -9.05 4.57
N ALA A 356 -1.46 -8.08 5.49
CA ALA A 356 -0.92 -8.27 6.83
C ALA A 356 -1.68 -9.34 7.61
N TYR A 357 -3.02 -9.28 7.58
CA TYR A 357 -3.84 -10.33 8.22
C TYR A 357 -3.71 -11.70 7.55
N SER A 358 -3.48 -11.76 6.23
CA SER A 358 -3.21 -13.02 5.53
C SER A 358 -1.89 -13.64 6.00
N ILE A 359 -0.82 -12.85 6.11
CA ILE A 359 0.48 -13.30 6.64
C ILE A 359 0.36 -13.73 8.10
N ALA A 360 -0.36 -12.96 8.92
CA ALA A 360 -0.60 -13.31 10.31
C ALA A 360 -1.34 -14.66 10.44
N GLN A 361 -2.39 -14.89 9.64
CA GLN A 361 -3.14 -16.16 9.62
C GLN A 361 -2.30 -17.33 9.09
N LYS A 362 -1.51 -17.14 8.03
CA LYS A 362 -0.64 -18.19 7.48
C LYS A 362 0.42 -18.64 8.50
N ASN A 363 0.83 -17.76 9.40
CA ASN A 363 1.85 -18.03 10.42
C ASN A 363 1.26 -18.03 11.83
N PHE A 364 -0.04 -18.35 11.94
CA PHE A 364 -0.75 -18.31 13.21
C PHE A 364 -0.13 -19.24 14.23
N ILE A 365 0.08 -18.74 15.44
CA ILE A 365 0.60 -19.53 16.56
C ILE A 365 -0.58 -19.85 17.48
N GLU A 366 -0.94 -21.12 17.57
CA GLU A 366 -1.97 -21.59 18.50
C GLU A 366 -1.54 -21.35 19.95
N GLY A 367 -2.45 -20.80 20.76
CA GLY A 367 -2.13 -20.34 22.12
C GLY A 367 -1.14 -19.16 22.18
N GLY A 368 -0.78 -18.58 21.03
CA GLY A 368 0.15 -17.45 20.90
C GLY A 368 -0.54 -16.09 20.80
N ASN A 369 0.25 -15.04 20.98
CA ASN A 369 -0.14 -13.66 20.70
C ASN A 369 0.05 -13.37 19.20
N ASN A 370 -1.06 -13.30 18.45
CA ASN A 370 -1.05 -13.04 17.01
C ASN A 370 -1.51 -11.61 16.72
N GLN A 371 -0.58 -10.74 16.33
CA GLN A 371 -0.80 -9.29 16.26
C GLN A 371 -0.32 -8.70 14.94
N VAL A 372 -1.16 -7.84 14.36
CA VAL A 372 -0.78 -6.89 13.31
C VAL A 372 -0.56 -5.53 13.96
N TYR A 373 0.65 -4.99 13.86
CA TYR A 373 1.00 -3.63 14.29
C TYR A 373 1.04 -2.72 13.07
N LEU A 374 0.04 -1.86 12.94
CA LEU A 374 -0.03 -0.85 11.90
C LEU A 374 0.71 0.42 12.35
N ALA A 375 1.84 0.74 11.74
CA ALA A 375 2.57 1.97 12.01
C ALA A 375 2.24 3.03 10.95
N THR A 376 1.81 4.23 11.37
CA THR A 376 1.41 5.33 10.47
C THR A 376 1.52 6.69 11.17
N ASP A 377 1.51 7.77 10.38
CA ASP A 377 1.41 9.14 10.86
C ASP A 377 0.00 9.76 10.69
N GLY A 378 -1.00 8.98 10.23
CA GLY A 378 -2.40 9.27 10.58
C GLY A 378 -3.43 9.47 9.46
N ALA A 379 -3.21 9.06 8.20
CA ALA A 379 -4.26 9.15 7.18
C ALA A 379 -4.73 7.78 6.66
N PHE A 380 -5.78 7.22 7.28
CA PHE A 380 -6.50 6.07 6.72
C PHE A 380 -7.38 6.53 5.54
N ASN A 381 -6.91 6.39 4.30
CA ASN A 381 -7.69 6.80 3.12
C ASN A 381 -8.64 5.67 2.64
N LYS A 382 -9.94 6.00 2.45
CA LYS A 382 -11.04 5.18 1.90
C LYS A 382 -11.40 3.88 2.66
N GLY A 383 -12.71 3.64 2.84
CA GLY A 383 -13.24 2.34 3.31
C GLY A 383 -13.26 2.13 4.83
N GLU A 384 -13.30 3.20 5.62
CA GLU A 384 -13.17 3.16 7.09
C GLU A 384 -14.16 2.25 7.82
N ASN A 385 -15.42 2.18 7.34
CA ASN A 385 -16.41 1.25 7.87
C ASN A 385 -16.09 -0.21 7.52
N ASP A 386 -15.35 -0.45 6.42
CA ASP A 386 -14.88 -1.78 6.02
C ASP A 386 -13.70 -2.22 6.90
N VAL A 387 -12.78 -1.32 7.28
CA VAL A 387 -11.66 -1.66 8.18
C VAL A 387 -12.15 -2.07 9.57
N SER A 388 -12.98 -1.26 10.22
CA SER A 388 -13.53 -1.61 11.56
C SER A 388 -14.30 -2.94 11.53
N ARG A 389 -15.09 -3.18 10.48
CA ARG A 389 -15.81 -4.44 10.29
C ARG A 389 -14.85 -5.61 10.04
N PHE A 390 -13.83 -5.39 9.23
CA PHE A 390 -12.83 -6.38 8.88
C PHE A 390 -12.03 -6.81 10.11
N VAL A 391 -11.46 -5.87 10.88
CA VAL A 391 -10.68 -6.21 12.08
C VAL A 391 -11.53 -6.93 13.13
N ARG A 392 -12.82 -6.58 13.27
CA ARG A 392 -13.75 -7.29 14.15
C ARG A 392 -13.98 -8.74 13.72
N LYS A 393 -14.00 -9.01 12.40
CA LYS A 393 -14.08 -10.37 11.85
C LYS A 393 -12.79 -11.15 12.10
N GLN A 394 -11.63 -10.52 11.88
CA GLN A 394 -10.33 -11.18 12.09
C GLN A 394 -10.04 -11.44 13.57
N ARG A 395 -10.52 -10.57 14.47
CA ARG A 395 -10.49 -10.79 15.92
C ARG A 395 -11.10 -12.13 16.33
N LYS A 396 -12.21 -12.54 15.68
CA LYS A 396 -12.85 -13.85 15.94
C LYS A 396 -11.96 -15.04 15.53
N LYS A 397 -10.94 -14.81 14.71
CA LYS A 397 -9.92 -15.78 14.31
C LYS A 397 -8.65 -15.69 15.15
N GLY A 398 -8.67 -14.95 16.26
CA GLY A 398 -7.53 -14.82 17.16
C GLY A 398 -6.40 -13.92 16.67
N VAL A 399 -6.59 -13.15 15.60
CA VAL A 399 -5.61 -12.16 15.12
C VAL A 399 -6.10 -10.75 15.44
N PHE A 400 -5.30 -10.01 16.21
CA PHE A 400 -5.63 -8.66 16.69
C PHE A 400 -4.83 -7.60 15.94
N MET A 401 -5.30 -6.35 15.95
CA MET A 401 -4.63 -5.20 15.35
C MET A 401 -4.42 -4.10 16.38
N SER A 402 -3.17 -3.69 16.51
CA SER A 402 -2.73 -2.52 17.26
C SER A 402 -2.22 -1.46 16.28
N ILE A 403 -2.30 -0.18 16.67
CA ILE A 403 -1.84 0.94 15.84
C ILE A 403 -0.73 1.67 16.58
N ILE A 404 0.40 1.83 15.89
CA ILE A 404 1.53 2.65 16.30
C ILE A 404 1.39 4.00 15.57
N ALA A 405 1.02 5.02 16.32
CA ALA A 405 0.78 6.37 15.81
C ALA A 405 2.04 7.20 16.02
N VAL A 406 2.81 7.44 14.96
CA VAL A 406 4.10 8.15 15.05
C VAL A 406 3.89 9.62 14.69
N LYS A 407 4.09 10.52 15.67
CA LYS A 407 3.89 11.98 15.54
C LYS A 407 2.62 12.33 14.76
N SER A 408 1.52 11.65 15.10
CA SER A 408 0.28 11.70 14.33
C SER A 408 -0.57 12.93 14.71
N PRO A 409 -1.18 13.63 13.74
CA PRO A 409 -2.02 14.78 14.04
C PRO A 409 -3.21 14.42 14.94
N LYS A 410 -3.57 15.31 15.88
CA LYS A 410 -4.63 15.07 16.87
C LYS A 410 -5.98 14.64 16.29
N TRP A 411 -6.35 15.14 15.11
CA TRP A 411 -7.62 14.82 14.46
C TRP A 411 -7.73 13.34 14.02
N THR A 412 -6.59 12.65 13.90
CA THR A 412 -6.52 11.24 13.45
C THR A 412 -6.71 10.24 14.59
N ILE A 413 -6.46 10.68 15.84
CA ILE A 413 -6.42 9.85 17.05
C ILE A 413 -7.74 9.12 17.31
N PRO A 414 -8.92 9.79 17.30
CA PRO A 414 -10.18 9.13 17.65
C PRO A 414 -10.45 7.92 16.77
N LYS A 415 -10.06 8.00 15.49
CA LYS A 415 -10.28 6.93 14.52
C LYS A 415 -9.37 5.73 14.76
N MET A 416 -8.10 5.98 15.01
CA MET A 416 -7.14 4.92 15.33
C MET A 416 -7.54 4.17 16.61
N GLN A 417 -7.95 4.91 17.63
CA GLN A 417 -8.46 4.32 18.88
C GLN A 417 -9.71 3.47 18.65
N GLU A 418 -10.62 3.90 17.77
CA GLU A 418 -11.80 3.12 17.39
C GLU A 418 -11.42 1.76 16.78
N ILE A 419 -10.47 1.75 15.83
CA ILE A 419 -9.99 0.53 15.15
C ILE A 419 -9.35 -0.44 16.16
N CYS A 420 -8.45 0.06 17.02
CA CYS A 420 -7.83 -0.76 18.06
C CYS A 420 -8.87 -1.37 19.00
N LYS A 421 -9.86 -0.58 19.43
CA LYS A 421 -10.96 -1.07 20.28
C LYS A 421 -11.79 -2.16 19.59
N GLN A 422 -12.13 -1.98 18.31
CA GLN A 422 -12.86 -2.99 17.54
C GLN A 422 -12.06 -4.29 17.40
N SER A 423 -10.74 -4.18 17.26
CA SER A 423 -9.84 -5.32 17.13
C SER A 423 -9.34 -5.92 18.44
N ASN A 424 -9.66 -5.35 19.62
CA ASN A 424 -9.01 -5.72 20.89
C ASN A 424 -7.48 -5.60 20.87
N GLY A 425 -6.96 -4.60 20.16
CA GLY A 425 -5.54 -4.22 20.21
C GLY A 425 -5.33 -2.89 20.93
N GLN A 426 -4.10 -2.36 20.83
CA GLN A 426 -3.67 -1.17 21.56
C GLN A 426 -3.39 0.00 20.62
N TYR A 427 -3.67 1.22 21.10
CA TYR A 427 -3.24 2.46 20.47
C TYR A 427 -1.94 2.91 21.12
N ILE A 428 -0.87 3.03 20.34
CA ILE A 428 0.50 3.24 20.83
C ILE A 428 1.04 4.55 20.23
N PRO A 429 0.91 5.69 20.93
CA PRO A 429 1.43 6.97 20.45
C PRO A 429 2.94 7.06 20.68
N ILE A 430 3.68 7.44 19.65
CA ILE A 430 5.13 7.66 19.66
C ILE A 430 5.40 9.08 19.18
N GLU A 431 5.79 9.95 20.09
CA GLU A 431 6.02 11.37 19.86
C GLU A 431 7.51 11.72 19.95
N ASP A 432 8.21 11.16 20.94
CA ASP A 432 9.63 11.43 21.21
C ASP A 432 10.46 10.13 21.21
N LEU A 433 11.64 10.17 20.57
CA LEU A 433 12.49 9.00 20.41
C LEU A 433 12.87 8.37 21.76
N GLU A 434 13.43 9.16 22.66
CA GLU A 434 14.04 8.63 23.89
C GLU A 434 12.98 8.21 24.90
N MET A 435 11.89 9.00 24.99
CA MET A 435 10.80 8.70 25.92
C MET A 435 9.94 7.52 25.46
N ASP A 436 9.79 7.31 24.13
CA ASP A 436 8.78 6.42 23.59
C ASP A 436 9.32 5.15 22.92
N LYS A 437 10.65 5.00 22.78
CA LYS A 437 11.27 3.81 22.14
C LYS A 437 10.80 2.47 22.71
N GLU A 438 10.45 2.43 24.00
CA GLU A 438 10.03 1.21 24.69
C GLU A 438 8.52 0.91 24.61
N LYS A 439 7.70 1.82 24.08
CA LYS A 439 6.24 1.65 24.09
C LYS A 439 5.76 0.44 23.29
N ILE A 440 6.40 0.14 22.15
CA ILE A 440 6.08 -1.05 21.35
C ILE A 440 6.46 -2.33 22.13
N LYS A 441 7.63 -2.33 22.78
CA LYS A 441 8.10 -3.45 23.62
C LYS A 441 7.08 -3.75 24.71
N THR A 442 6.67 -2.73 25.46
CA THR A 442 5.66 -2.86 26.53
C THR A 442 4.32 -3.37 26.00
N ALA A 443 3.86 -2.84 24.87
CA ALA A 443 2.61 -3.27 24.25
C ALA A 443 2.61 -4.77 23.89
N VAL A 444 3.67 -5.26 23.25
CA VAL A 444 3.83 -6.69 22.93
C VAL A 444 3.90 -7.54 24.19
N LYS A 445 4.61 -7.06 25.23
CA LYS A 445 4.74 -7.75 26.51
C LYS A 445 3.39 -7.90 27.22
N ASP A 446 2.59 -6.85 27.26
CA ASP A 446 1.27 -6.86 27.88
C ASP A 446 0.30 -7.79 27.16
N GLN A 447 0.29 -7.75 25.82
CA GLN A 447 -0.62 -8.56 24.99
C GLN A 447 -0.24 -10.05 24.95
N SER A 448 1.02 -10.38 25.23
CA SER A 448 1.49 -11.77 25.29
C SER A 448 1.42 -12.39 26.68
N ARG A 449 1.08 -11.62 27.71
CA ARG A 449 1.00 -12.12 29.08
C ARG A 449 -0.08 -13.20 29.20
N LYS A 450 0.30 -14.37 29.68
CA LYS A 450 -0.66 -15.45 29.96
C LYS A 450 -1.49 -15.05 31.19
N SER A 451 -2.81 -15.18 31.09
CA SER A 451 -3.67 -15.10 32.27
C SER A 451 -3.26 -16.20 33.24
N HIS A 452 -2.92 -15.83 34.47
CA HIS A 452 -2.80 -16.81 35.54
C HIS A 452 -4.23 -17.23 35.86
N ASN A 453 -4.62 -18.43 35.44
CA ASN A 453 -5.84 -19.06 35.94
C ASN A 453 -5.60 -19.58 37.35
#